data_AF-A0A7S3GD60-F1
#
_entry.id   AF-A0A7S3GD60-F1
#
_cell.length_a   1.000
_cell.length_b   1.000
_cell.length_c   1.000
_cell.angle_alpha   90.00
_cell.angle_beta   90.00
_cell.angle_gamma   90.00
#
_symmetry.space_group_name_H-M   'P 1'
#
loop_
_entity.id
_entity.type
_entity.pdbx_description
1 polymer ?
#
loop_
_entity_poly.entity_id
_entity_poly.type
_entity_poly.pdbx_seq_one_letter_code
_entity_poly.pdbx_strand_id
1 'polypeptide(L)'
;MEPLAGLLMTPLLVGLYMIAIQANVAVPAYVPSIFGFSQVICWTLQFLAHGFIEKRAPALLDNLFQAILTAPFFVFMEVLFHLGYRPQLKEDIDKDIQLKLEDFLSKKQ
;
A
#
# COMPACT_ATOMS: atom_id res chain seq x y z
N MET A 1 2.77 11.47 8.06
CA MET A 1 2.52 10.06 8.47
C MET A 1 1.81 10.10 9.81
N GLU A 2 0.72 9.35 9.96
CA GLU A 2 -0.01 9.28 11.23
C GLU A 2 0.81 8.42 12.22
N PRO A 3 1.31 8.97 13.35
CA PRO A 3 2.31 8.29 14.16
C PRO A 3 1.81 6.99 14.82
N LEU A 4 0.52 6.93 15.17
CA LEU A 4 -0.08 5.76 15.82
C LEU A 4 -0.19 4.57 14.86
N ALA A 5 -0.61 4.78 13.62
CA ALA A 5 -0.62 3.75 12.60
C ALA A 5 0.79 3.24 12.30
N GLY A 6 1.80 4.12 12.29
CA GLY A 6 3.20 3.71 12.22
C GLY A 6 3.59 2.79 13.38
N LEU A 7 3.19 3.12 14.61
CA LEU A 7 3.41 2.29 15.78
C LEU A 7 2.67 0.94 15.66
N LEU A 8 1.42 0.93 15.22
CA LEU A 8 0.61 -0.28 15.00
C LEU A 8 1.20 -1.20 13.92
N MET A 9 1.92 -0.64 12.94
CA MET A 9 2.63 -1.42 11.92
C MET A 9 3.91 -2.08 12.45
N THR A 10 4.51 -1.52 13.51
CA THR A 10 5.76 -2.02 14.12
C THR A 10 5.74 -3.52 14.43
N PRO A 11 4.77 -4.09 15.18
CA PRO A 11 4.77 -5.52 15.47
C PRO A 11 4.69 -6.40 14.22
N LEU A 12 3.95 -5.95 13.18
CA LEU A 12 3.90 -6.63 11.89
C LEU A 12 5.28 -6.62 11.21
N LEU A 13 5.95 -5.46 11.17
CA LEU A 13 7.29 -5.34 10.57
C LEU A 13 8.33 -6.18 11.31
N VAL A 14 8.31 -6.16 12.64
CA VAL A 14 9.20 -6.99 13.47
C VAL A 14 8.93 -8.47 13.22
N GLY A 15 7.66 -8.89 13.20
CA GLY A 15 7.28 -10.27 12.91
C GLY A 15 7.77 -10.73 11.53
N LEU A 16 7.54 -9.93 10.49
CA LEU A 16 8.01 -10.21 9.13
C LEU A 16 9.54 -10.28 9.05
N TYR A 17 10.24 -9.39 9.75
CA TYR A 17 11.70 -9.40 9.82
C TYR A 17 12.24 -10.66 10.49
N MET A 18 11.65 -11.07 11.62
CA MET A 18 12.04 -12.30 12.32
C MET A 18 11.79 -13.54 11.46
N ILE A 19 10.66 -13.60 10.75
CA ILE A 19 10.36 -14.67 9.79
C ILE A 19 11.40 -14.68 8.66
N ALA A 20 11.76 -13.52 8.12
CA ALA A 20 12.76 -13.42 7.06
C ALA A 20 14.14 -13.89 7.52
N ILE A 21 14.56 -13.58 8.75
CA ILE A 21 15.80 -14.12 9.33
C ILE A 21 15.71 -15.63 9.43
N GLN A 22 14.63 -16.17 10.00
CA GLN A 22 14.47 -17.60 10.19
C GLN A 22 14.46 -18.35 8.85
N ALA A 23 13.83 -17.78 7.82
CA ALA A 23 13.84 -18.33 6.47
C ALA A 23 15.24 -18.28 5.82
N ASN A 24 16.00 -17.21 6.03
CA ASN A 24 17.38 -17.12 5.55
C ASN A 24 18.30 -18.15 6.21
N VAL A 25 18.04 -18.54 7.46
CA VAL A 25 18.78 -19.62 8.12
C VAL A 25 18.32 -21.00 7.62
N ALA A 26 17.00 -21.22 7.52
CA ALA A 26 16.45 -22.53 7.21
C ALA A 26 16.56 -22.92 5.72
N VAL A 27 16.36 -21.98 4.81
CA VAL A 27 16.24 -22.21 3.36
C VAL A 27 16.90 -21.10 2.51
N PRO A 28 18.18 -20.74 2.77
CA PRO A 28 18.84 -19.59 2.16
C PRO A 28 18.81 -19.59 0.63
N ALA A 29 18.92 -20.78 0.01
CA ALA A 29 18.93 -20.93 -1.45
C ALA A 29 17.61 -20.47 -2.11
N TYR A 30 16.49 -20.54 -1.39
CA TYR A 30 15.17 -20.22 -1.94
C TYR A 30 14.70 -18.79 -1.62
N VAL A 31 15.29 -18.14 -0.60
CA VAL A 31 14.87 -16.79 -0.16
C VAL A 31 14.88 -15.76 -1.29
N PRO A 32 15.94 -15.64 -2.12
CA PRO A 32 15.94 -14.66 -3.21
C PRO A 32 14.82 -14.88 -4.22
N SER A 33 14.53 -16.14 -4.57
CA SER A 33 13.45 -16.48 -5.49
C SER A 33 12.09 -16.17 -4.89
N ILE A 34 11.84 -16.57 -3.64
CA ILE A 34 10.59 -16.29 -2.93
C ILE A 34 10.35 -14.78 -2.85
N PHE A 35 11.38 -14.02 -2.48
CA PHE A 35 11.32 -12.56 -2.44
C PHE A 35 11.00 -11.97 -3.83
N GLY A 36 11.75 -12.36 -4.86
CA GLY A 36 11.55 -11.87 -6.22
C GLY A 36 10.15 -12.16 -6.76
N PHE A 37 9.66 -13.39 -6.62
CA PHE A 37 8.31 -13.77 -7.04
C PHE A 37 7.23 -12.99 -6.27
N SER A 38 7.39 -12.83 -4.96
CA SER A 38 6.45 -12.06 -4.14
C SER A 38 6.36 -10.61 -4.60
N GLN A 39 7.50 -9.98 -4.92
CA GLN A 39 7.53 -8.61 -5.43
C GLN A 39 6.82 -8.49 -6.78
N VAL A 40 7.12 -9.39 -7.72
CA VAL A 40 6.48 -9.39 -9.04
C VAL A 40 4.97 -9.54 -8.91
N ILE A 41 4.50 -10.48 -8.09
CA ILE A 41 3.07 -10.71 -7.88
C ILE A 41 2.40 -9.50 -7.24
N CYS A 42 2.94 -8.98 -6.13
CA CYS A 42 2.36 -7.84 -5.41
C CYS A 42 2.30 -6.59 -6.28
N TRP A 43 3.38 -6.24 -6.99
CA TRP A 43 3.38 -5.09 -7.90
C TRP A 43 2.43 -5.27 -9.08
N THR A 44 2.34 -6.48 -9.64
CA THR A 44 1.36 -6.78 -10.70
C THR A 44 -0.06 -6.54 -10.20
N LEU A 45 -0.41 -7.08 -9.03
CA LEU A 45 -1.74 -6.87 -8.43
C LEU A 45 -2.01 -5.40 -8.13
N GLN A 46 -1.01 -4.67 -7.62
CA GLN A 46 -1.11 -3.23 -7.35
C GLN A 46 -1.44 -2.47 -8.64
N PHE A 47 -0.69 -2.69 -9.73
CA PHE A 47 -0.93 -1.99 -11.00
C PHE A 47 -2.23 -2.40 -11.67
N LEU A 48 -2.61 -3.67 -11.57
CA LEU A 48 -3.90 -4.13 -12.06
C LEU A 48 -5.06 -3.47 -11.29
N ALA A 49 -4.97 -3.36 -9.97
CA ALA A 49 -5.97 -2.66 -9.17
C ALA A 49 -6.08 -1.18 -9.58
N HIS A 50 -4.96 -0.46 -9.68
CA HIS A 50 -4.94 0.94 -10.10
C HIS A 50 -5.53 1.14 -11.51
N GLY A 51 -5.10 0.31 -12.47
CA GLY A 51 -5.48 0.46 -13.87
C GLY A 51 -6.91 -0.01 -14.18
N PHE A 52 -7.34 -1.15 -13.66
CA PHE A 52 -8.62 -1.78 -14.02
C PHE A 52 -9.74 -1.49 -13.02
N ILE A 53 -9.44 -1.45 -11.72
CA ILE A 53 -10.45 -1.25 -10.67
C ILE A 53 -10.64 0.24 -10.40
N GLU A 54 -9.56 0.95 -10.09
CA GLU A 54 -9.62 2.37 -9.75
C GLU A 54 -9.67 3.27 -11.00
N LYS A 55 -9.24 2.75 -12.16
CA LYS A 55 -9.12 3.48 -13.44
C LYS A 55 -8.30 4.77 -13.30
N ARG A 56 -7.27 4.73 -12.47
CA ARG A 56 -6.39 5.87 -12.16
C ARG A 56 -4.95 5.57 -12.54
N ALA A 57 -4.21 6.64 -12.83
CA ALA A 57 -2.77 6.55 -13.02
C ALA A 57 -2.09 6.18 -11.68
N PRO A 58 -1.08 5.31 -11.69
CA PRO A 58 -0.36 4.97 -10.47
C PRO A 58 0.45 6.17 -9.98
N ALA A 59 0.41 6.44 -8.67
CA ALA A 59 1.12 7.55 -8.01
C ALA A 59 2.66 7.56 -8.22
N LEU A 60 3.22 6.44 -8.68
CA LEU A 60 4.62 6.34 -9.10
C LEU A 60 4.97 7.32 -10.22
N LEU A 61 4.01 7.67 -11.08
CA LEU A 61 4.19 8.63 -12.17
C LEU A 61 4.31 10.06 -11.65
N ASP A 62 3.79 10.33 -10.46
CA ASP A 62 3.82 11.66 -9.84
C ASP A 62 5.07 11.83 -8.96
N ASN A 63 5.39 10.82 -8.14
CA ASN A 63 6.57 10.82 -7.27
C ASN A 63 7.01 9.39 -6.94
N LEU A 64 7.94 8.85 -7.73
CA LEU A 64 8.46 7.50 -7.61
C LEU A 64 8.94 7.15 -6.20
N PHE A 65 9.75 8.02 -5.58
CA PHE A 65 10.37 7.76 -4.28
C PHE A 65 9.30 7.68 -3.19
N GLN A 66 8.39 8.66 -3.17
CA GLN A 66 7.29 8.67 -2.20
C GLN A 66 6.39 7.44 -2.38
N ALA A 67 5.98 7.15 -3.61
CA ALA A 67 5.06 6.05 -3.90
C ALA A 67 5.63 4.69 -3.48
N ILE A 68 6.92 4.41 -3.70
CA ILE A 68 7.55 3.16 -3.27
C ILE A 68 7.57 3.04 -1.74
N LEU A 69 7.92 4.12 -1.03
CA LEU A 69 8.00 4.10 0.43
C LEU A 69 6.64 4.03 1.11
N THR A 70 5.64 4.73 0.56
CA THR A 70 4.33 4.85 1.18
C THR A 70 3.34 3.77 0.75
N ALA A 71 3.55 3.09 -0.38
CA ALA A 71 2.61 2.06 -0.85
C ALA A 71 2.34 0.94 0.17
N PRO A 72 3.33 0.35 0.86
CA PRO A 72 3.07 -0.65 1.90
C PRO A 72 2.28 -0.07 3.08
N PHE A 73 2.57 1.17 3.47
CA PHE A 73 1.85 1.85 4.55
C PHE A 73 0.41 2.20 4.14
N PHE A 74 0.17 2.55 2.88
CA PHE A 74 -1.15 2.79 2.33
C PHE A 74 -2.02 1.53 2.40
N VAL A 75 -1.51 0.38 1.97
CA VAL A 75 -2.23 -0.90 2.08
C VAL A 75 -2.52 -1.24 3.55
N PHE A 76 -1.56 -1.01 4.44
CA PHE A 76 -1.77 -1.21 5.87
C PHE A 76 -2.86 -0.29 6.46
N MET A 77 -2.90 0.98 6.05
CA MET A 77 -3.94 1.92 6.44
C MET A 77 -5.33 1.47 5.97
N GLU A 78 -5.46 0.97 4.74
CA GLU A 78 -6.73 0.42 4.24
C GLU A 78 -7.20 -0.76 5.08
N VAL A 79 -6.29 -1.66 5.49
CA VAL A 79 -6.63 -2.76 6.41
C VAL A 79 -7.09 -2.22 7.76
N LEU A 80 -6.39 -1.23 8.33
CA LEU A 80 -6.80 -0.60 9.58
C LEU A 80 -8.20 0.04 9.46
N PHE A 81 -8.47 0.73 8.36
CA PHE A 81 -9.79 1.31 8.08
C PHE A 81 -10.89 0.25 8.01
N HIS A 82 -10.63 -0.91 7.38
CA HIS A 82 -11.57 -2.04 7.38
C HIS A 82 -11.79 -2.63 8.77
N LEU A 83 -10.80 -2.53 9.67
CA LEU A 83 -10.92 -2.91 11.09
C LEU A 83 -11.57 -1.82 11.96
N GLY A 84 -12.02 -0.70 11.37
CA GLY A 84 -12.70 0.38 12.09
C GLY A 84 -11.77 1.44 12.69
N TYR A 85 -10.49 1.47 12.29
CA TYR A 85 -9.57 2.53 12.69
C TYR A 85 -10.02 3.89 12.11
N ARG A 86 -10.19 4.90 12.96
CA ARG A 86 -10.50 6.31 12.56
C ARG A 86 -11.55 6.43 11.42
N PRO A 87 -12.80 5.97 11.62
CA PRO A 87 -13.82 5.95 10.55
C PRO A 87 -14.14 7.34 10.01
N GLN A 88 -14.11 8.39 10.85
CA GLN A 88 -14.32 9.78 10.44
C GLN A 88 -13.24 10.25 9.45
N LEU A 89 -11.97 9.91 9.72
CA LEU A 89 -10.87 10.25 8.81
C LEU A 89 -11.04 9.58 7.45
N LYS A 90 -11.48 8.31 7.43
CA LYS A 90 -11.77 7.61 6.19
C LYS A 90 -12.89 8.30 5.40
N GLU A 91 -13.98 8.67 6.08
CA GLU A 91 -15.10 9.37 5.47
C GLU A 91 -14.69 10.72 4.87
N ASP A 92 -13.87 11.49 5.57
CA ASP A 92 -13.36 12.77 5.09
C ASP A 92 -12.44 12.61 3.87
N ILE A 93 -11.56 11.60 3.89
CA ILE A 93 -10.70 11.26 2.74
C ILE A 93 -11.56 10.84 1.54
N ASP A 94 -12.57 9.99 1.75
CA ASP A 94 -13.46 9.52 0.69
C ASP A 94 -14.22 10.69 0.05
N LYS A 95 -14.70 11.66 0.84
CA LYS A 95 -15.32 12.90 0.36
C LYS A 95 -14.34 13.74 -0.46
N ASP A 96 -13.13 13.95 0.03
CA ASP A 96 -12.10 14.72 -0.68
C ASP A 96 -11.72 14.07 -2.02
N ILE A 97 -11.65 12.74 -2.06
CA ILE A 97 -11.40 11.98 -3.29
C ILE A 97 -12.56 12.17 -4.28
N GLN A 98 -13.81 12.11 -3.83
CA GLN A 98 -14.98 12.33 -4.69
C GLN A 98 -14.96 13.74 -5.29
N LEU A 99 -14.74 14.78 -4.49
CA LEU A 99 -14.66 16.17 -4.96
C LEU A 99 -13.55 16.36 -6.01
N LYS A 100 -12.36 15.77 -5.76
CA LYS A 100 -11.24 15.84 -6.72
C LYS A 100 -11.52 15.09 -8.02
N LEU A 101 -12.25 13.97 -7.95
CA LEU A 101 -12.67 13.24 -9.15
C LEU A 101 -13.65 14.07 -9.98
N GLU A 102 -14.64 14.68 -9.35
CA GLU A 102 -15.62 15.54 -10.04
C GLU A 102 -14.92 16.71 -10.74
N ASP A 103 -14.01 17.40 -10.05
CA ASP A 103 -13.19 18.47 -10.62
C ASP A 103 -12.34 17.98 -11.81
N PHE A 104 -11.65 16.85 -11.67
CA PHE A 104 -10.84 16.26 -12.74
C PHE A 104 -11.68 15.90 -13.98
N LEU A 105 -12.87 15.33 -13.77
CA LEU A 105 -13.78 14.96 -14.86
C LEU A 105 -14.36 16.20 -15.56
N SER A 106 -14.72 17.24 -14.80
CA SER A 106 -15.24 18.50 -15.37
C SER A 106 -14.21 19.23 -16.24
N LYS A 107 -12.93 19.18 -15.88
CA LYS A 107 -11.82 19.78 -16.65
C LYS A 107 -11.44 19.00 -17.91
N LYS A 108 -11.92 17.76 -18.05
CA LYS A 108 -11.65 16.89 -19.19
C LYS A 108 -12.71 17.02 -20.30
N GLN A 109 -13.85 17.66 -20.01
CA GLN A 109 -14.88 18.06 -20.99
C GLN A 109 -14.47 19.36 -21.70
#